data_AF-X0W9F3-F1
#
_entry.id   AF-X0W9F3-F1
#
_cell.length_a   1.000
_cell.length_b   1.000
_cell.length_c   1.000
_cell.angle_alpha   90.00
_cell.angle_beta   90.00
_cell.angle_gamma   90.00
#
_symmetry.space_group_name_H-M   'P 1'
#
loop_
_entity.id
_entity.type
_entity.pdbx_description
1 polymer ?
#
loop_
_entity_poly.entity_id
_entity_poly.type
_entity_poly.pdbx_seq_one_letter_code
_entity_poly.pdbx_strand_id
1 'polypeptide(L)'
;LLIGILACGGSGDTNQNSSKPVEPKRGWLCDFDTTGNIRLWTAASMDATVKDIVGTCVGCCVDVTLKDETVANGILFYYISVGGQSGWVDVDYFYRSKPSWATN
;
A
#
# COMPACT_ATOMS: atom_id res chain seq x y z
N LEU A 1 -56.73 -21.40 -30.72
CA LEU A 1 -56.11 -21.60 -29.38
C LEU A 1 -55.79 -20.22 -28.80
N LEU A 2 -55.93 -20.09 -27.47
CA LEU A 2 -55.97 -18.88 -26.63
C LEU A 2 -54.80 -17.86 -26.75
N ILE A 3 -55.16 -16.57 -26.74
CA ILE A 3 -54.79 -15.44 -25.83
C ILE A 3 -53.36 -15.31 -25.23
N GLY A 4 -52.76 -14.11 -25.39
CA GLY A 4 -51.93 -13.34 -24.41
C GLY A 4 -50.47 -13.78 -24.21
N ILE A 5 -49.46 -12.97 -23.80
CA ILE A 5 -49.40 -11.66 -23.11
C ILE A 5 -48.03 -11.00 -23.42
N LEU A 6 -48.03 -9.66 -23.40
CA LEU A 6 -46.94 -8.71 -23.13
C LEU A 6 -45.84 -9.18 -22.14
N ALA A 7 -44.59 -8.83 -22.41
CA ALA A 7 -43.62 -8.40 -21.39
C ALA A 7 -42.51 -7.52 -22.03
N CYS A 8 -42.54 -6.22 -21.73
CA CYS A 8 -41.39 -5.31 -21.84
C CYS A 8 -40.46 -5.52 -20.64
N GLY A 9 -39.16 -5.27 -20.83
CA GLY A 9 -38.29 -4.81 -19.74
C GLY A 9 -36.99 -5.58 -19.61
N GLY A 10 -35.88 -4.90 -19.94
CA GLY A 10 -34.54 -5.40 -19.65
C GLY A 10 -33.43 -4.62 -20.34
N SER A 11 -33.41 -3.29 -20.16
CA SER A 11 -32.19 -2.50 -20.40
C SER A 11 -31.11 -2.99 -19.44
N GLY A 12 -30.01 -3.49 -20.00
CA GLY A 12 -28.81 -3.82 -19.25
C GLY A 12 -27.63 -3.19 -19.96
N ASP A 13 -27.28 -1.98 -19.54
CA ASP A 13 -26.11 -1.24 -20.00
C ASP A 13 -24.85 -2.11 -19.84
N THR A 14 -24.22 -2.46 -20.96
CA THR A 14 -22.89 -3.07 -20.97
C THR A 14 -21.87 -2.04 -20.50
N ASN A 15 -21.65 -1.95 -19.19
CA ASN A 15 -20.55 -1.22 -18.59
C ASN A 15 -19.24 -1.86 -19.02
N GLN A 16 -18.59 -1.27 -20.03
CA GLN A 16 -17.20 -1.54 -20.35
C GLN A 16 -16.33 -1.06 -19.18
N ASN A 17 -16.05 -1.97 -18.25
CA ASN A 17 -15.02 -1.79 -17.24
C ASN A 17 -13.65 -1.86 -17.95
N SER A 18 -13.23 -0.76 -18.57
CA SER A 18 -11.85 -0.57 -19.00
C SER A 18 -10.99 -0.41 -17.75
N SER A 19 -10.55 -1.53 -17.19
CA SER A 19 -9.53 -1.60 -16.16
C SER A 19 -8.20 -1.17 -16.77
N LYS A 20 -7.98 0.15 -16.85
CA LYS A 20 -6.62 0.69 -16.96
C LYS A 20 -5.80 0.09 -15.83
N PRO A 21 -4.58 -0.42 -16.10
CA PRO A 21 -3.69 -0.87 -15.04
C PRO A 21 -3.55 0.27 -14.03
N VAL A 22 -3.93 0.03 -12.76
CA VAL A 22 -3.66 0.97 -11.69
C VAL A 22 -2.15 1.04 -11.56
N GLU A 23 -1.58 2.20 -11.88
CA GLU A 23 -0.14 2.41 -11.72
C GLU A 23 0.24 2.12 -10.26
N PRO A 24 1.34 1.39 -10.01
CA PRO A 24 1.75 1.12 -8.65
C PRO A 24 1.98 2.44 -7.91
N LYS A 25 1.29 2.65 -6.78
CA LYS A 25 1.52 3.82 -5.94
C LYS A 25 2.95 3.75 -5.40
N ARG A 26 3.84 4.62 -5.87
CA ARG A 26 5.25 4.66 -5.42
C ARG A 26 5.37 5.49 -4.14
N GLY A 27 6.43 5.24 -3.38
CA GLY A 27 6.79 6.02 -2.20
C GLY A 27 8.23 5.75 -1.78
N TRP A 28 8.60 6.31 -0.64
CA TRP A 28 9.91 6.13 -0.03
C TRP A 28 9.77 5.59 1.38
N LEU A 29 10.59 4.60 1.70
CA LEU A 29 10.79 4.13 3.06
C LEU A 29 12.09 4.76 3.58
N CYS A 30 12.02 5.62 4.59
CA CYS A 30 13.13 6.44 5.03
C CYS A 30 13.45 6.22 6.50
N ASP A 31 14.74 6.09 6.82
CA ASP A 31 15.23 5.93 8.19
C ASP A 31 15.26 7.27 8.93
N PHE A 32 14.10 7.66 9.45
CA PHE A 32 13.95 8.90 10.22
C PHE A 32 14.59 8.82 11.61
N ASP A 33 14.60 7.63 12.22
CA ASP A 33 15.10 7.43 13.59
C ASP A 33 16.60 7.14 13.66
N THR A 34 17.28 7.07 12.51
CA THR A 34 18.74 6.92 12.35
C THR A 34 19.28 5.58 12.85
N THR A 35 18.44 4.55 12.89
CA THR A 35 18.84 3.20 13.34
C THR A 35 19.45 2.35 12.23
N GLY A 36 19.31 2.77 10.97
CA GLY A 36 19.69 2.02 9.78
C GLY A 36 18.86 0.75 9.54
N ASN A 37 17.79 0.51 10.32
CA ASN A 37 17.01 -0.72 10.26
C ASN A 37 15.52 -0.45 10.45
N ILE A 38 14.74 -0.63 9.38
CA ILE A 38 13.30 -0.39 9.41
C ILE A 38 12.56 -1.73 9.45
N ARG A 39 11.71 -1.92 10.45
CA ARG A 39 10.96 -3.17 10.64
C ARG A 39 9.77 -3.24 9.70
N LEU A 40 9.55 -4.42 9.13
CA LEU A 40 8.31 -4.77 8.43
C LEU A 40 7.54 -5.79 9.26
N TRP A 41 6.30 -5.48 9.63
CA TRP A 41 5.44 -6.33 10.44
C TRP A 41 4.55 -7.27 9.60
N THR A 42 4.15 -8.41 10.18
CA THR A 42 3.22 -9.37 9.54
C THR A 42 1.78 -8.84 9.47
N ALA A 43 1.42 -7.89 10.32
CA ALA A 43 0.11 -7.22 10.35
C ALA A 43 0.27 -5.73 10.66
N ALA A 44 -0.78 -4.93 10.43
CA ALA A 44 -0.84 -3.51 10.78
C ALA A 44 -0.93 -3.32 12.32
N SER A 45 0.17 -3.58 13.02
CA SER A 45 0.31 -3.41 14.46
C SER A 45 1.80 -3.45 14.84
N MET A 46 2.23 -2.57 15.73
CA MET A 46 3.60 -2.58 16.26
C MET A 46 3.88 -3.79 17.17
N ASP A 47 2.82 -4.43 17.70
CA ASP A 47 2.91 -5.65 18.51
C ASP A 47 2.91 -6.93 17.66
N ALA A 48 2.70 -6.81 16.34
CA ALA A 48 2.76 -7.96 15.44
C ALA A 48 4.19 -8.49 15.33
N THR A 49 4.31 -9.73 14.85
CA THR A 49 5.63 -10.33 14.59
C THR A 49 6.36 -9.52 13.52
N VAL A 50 7.64 -9.20 13.76
CA VAL A 50 8.53 -8.65 12.73
C VAL A 50 8.75 -9.73 11.68
N LYS A 51 8.32 -9.44 10.45
CA LYS A 51 8.44 -10.30 9.29
C LYS A 51 9.82 -10.18 8.64
N ASP A 52 10.31 -8.95 8.50
CA ASP A 52 11.57 -8.64 7.84
C ASP A 52 12.16 -7.32 8.34
N ILE A 53 13.41 -7.05 7.97
CA ILE A 53 14.12 -5.80 8.26
C ILE A 53 14.72 -5.26 6.96
N VAL A 54 14.38 -4.00 6.66
CA VAL A 54 14.98 -3.26 5.56
C VAL A 54 16.19 -2.51 6.10
N GLY A 55 17.38 -3.02 5.76
CA GLY A 55 18.63 -2.34 6.05
C GLY A 55 18.78 -1.08 5.19
N THR A 56 19.09 0.04 5.83
CA THR A 56 19.34 1.34 5.18
C THR A 56 20.59 1.97 5.79
N CYS A 57 21.22 2.91 5.08
CA CYS A 57 22.17 3.82 5.73
C CYS A 57 21.42 4.85 6.58
N VAL A 58 22.09 5.41 7.58
CA VAL A 58 21.51 6.46 8.45
C VAL A 58 21.02 7.64 7.62
N GLY A 59 19.74 7.97 7.77
CA GLY A 59 19.10 9.07 7.05
C GLY A 59 18.88 8.80 5.56
N CYS A 60 18.95 7.54 5.11
CA CYS A 60 18.70 7.17 3.72
C CYS A 60 17.24 6.76 3.51
N CYS A 61 16.79 6.89 2.25
CA CYS A 61 15.52 6.34 1.80
C CYS A 61 15.72 5.28 0.72
N VAL A 62 14.78 4.35 0.64
CA VAL A 62 14.68 3.38 -0.47
C VAL A 62 13.33 3.51 -1.16
N ASP A 63 13.32 3.31 -2.47
CA ASP A 63 12.08 3.30 -3.25
C ASP A 63 11.22 2.09 -2.90
N VAL A 64 9.93 2.33 -2.71
CA VAL A 64 8.95 1.29 -2.39
C VAL A 64 7.72 1.41 -3.26
N THR A 65 6.96 0.31 -3.32
CA THR A 65 5.61 0.34 -3.85
C THR A 65 4.63 0.16 -2.71
N LEU A 66 3.71 1.12 -2.55
CA LEU A 66 2.55 1.03 -1.69
C LEU A 66 1.52 0.07 -2.31
N LYS A 67 1.07 -0.89 -1.50
CA LYS A 67 0.10 -1.91 -1.88
C LYS A 67 -1.22 -1.74 -1.16
N ASP A 68 -1.18 -1.35 0.12
CA ASP A 68 -2.37 -1.13 0.94
C ASP A 68 -2.10 -0.13 2.08
N GLU A 69 -3.14 0.46 2.66
CA GLU A 69 -3.06 1.35 3.82
C GLU A 69 -4.24 1.13 4.76
N THR A 70 -3.99 1.16 6.07
CA THR A 70 -5.06 0.97 7.07
C THR A 70 -4.74 1.67 8.38
N VAL A 71 -5.77 1.99 9.15
CA VAL A 71 -5.62 2.53 10.50
C VAL A 71 -5.95 1.44 11.51
N ALA A 72 -4.99 1.12 12.37
CA ALA A 72 -5.14 0.15 13.44
C ALA A 72 -4.72 0.79 14.77
N ASN A 73 -5.59 0.71 15.78
CA ASN A 73 -5.36 1.31 17.11
C ASN A 73 -4.94 2.80 17.05
N GLY A 74 -5.47 3.55 16.09
CA GLY A 74 -5.18 4.99 15.91
C GLY A 74 -3.88 5.31 15.17
N ILE A 75 -3.14 4.31 14.71
CA ILE A 75 -1.90 4.47 13.94
C ILE A 75 -2.18 4.10 12.49
N LEU A 76 -1.72 4.93 11.56
CA LEU A 76 -1.76 4.64 10.13
C LEU A 76 -0.60 3.72 9.76
N PHE A 77 -0.89 2.61 9.09
CA PHE A 77 0.07 1.65 8.58
C PHE A 77 -0.03 1.53 7.06
N TYR A 78 1.10 1.22 6.44
CA TYR A 78 1.23 1.01 5.01
C TYR A 78 1.79 -0.38 4.73
N TYR A 79 1.12 -1.16 3.88
CA TYR A 79 1.67 -2.39 3.34
C TYR A 79 2.48 -2.06 2.09
N ILE A 80 3.78 -2.31 2.13
CA ILE A 80 4.72 -1.92 1.07
C ILE A 80 5.47 -3.13 0.53
N SER A 81 6.03 -2.99 -0.69
CA SER A 81 7.04 -3.90 -1.22
C SER A 81 8.33 -3.15 -1.54
N VAL A 82 9.47 -3.73 -1.14
CA VAL A 82 10.81 -3.13 -1.22
C VAL A 82 11.86 -4.22 -1.39
N GLY A 83 12.75 -4.10 -2.39
CA GLY A 83 13.88 -5.03 -2.57
C GLY A 83 13.54 -6.53 -2.60
N GLY A 84 12.31 -6.91 -2.99
CA GLY A 84 11.82 -8.30 -2.96
C GLY A 84 11.07 -8.70 -1.69
N GLN A 85 11.13 -7.88 -0.64
CA GLN A 85 10.40 -8.04 0.61
C GLN A 85 9.05 -7.33 0.57
N SER A 86 8.17 -7.66 1.52
CA SER A 86 6.93 -6.92 1.76
C SER A 86 6.45 -7.08 3.20
N GLY A 87 5.79 -6.06 3.73
CA GLY A 87 5.21 -6.08 5.07
C GLY A 87 4.58 -4.74 5.42
N TRP A 88 4.01 -4.67 6.61
CA TRP A 88 3.44 -3.45 7.16
C TRP A 88 4.55 -2.58 7.75
N VAL A 89 4.44 -1.27 7.58
CA VAL A 89 5.24 -0.26 8.28
C VAL A 89 4.30 0.81 8.83
N ASP A 90 4.64 1.42 9.95
CA ASP A 90 3.89 2.55 10.48
C ASP A 90 4.20 3.84 9.69
N VAL A 91 3.40 4.87 9.94
CA VAL A 91 3.44 6.13 9.20
C VAL A 91 4.77 6.87 9.30
N ASP A 92 5.57 6.66 10.34
CA ASP A 92 6.77 7.47 10.59
C ASP A 92 7.88 7.21 9.57
N TYR A 93 7.88 6.05 8.92
CA TYR A 93 8.90 5.67 7.95
C TYR A 93 8.46 5.81 6.49
N PHE A 94 7.16 5.97 6.20
CA PHE A 94 6.66 6.03 4.83
C PHE A 94 6.40 7.46 4.37
N TYR A 95 6.99 7.82 3.23
CA TYR A 95 6.86 9.14 2.63
C TYR A 95 6.33 9.04 1.20
N ARG A 96 5.32 9.87 0.89
CA ARG A 96 4.79 10.03 -0.49
C ARG A 96 5.69 10.88 -1.39
N SER A 97 6.66 11.58 -0.81
CA SER A 97 7.69 12.37 -1.47
C SER A 97 8.99 12.22 -0.71
N LYS A 98 10.11 11.99 -1.41
CA LYS A 98 11.40 11.83 -0.75
C LYS A 98 11.74 13.09 0.08
N PRO A 99 11.98 12.97 1.39
CA PRO A 99 12.33 14.11 2.23
C PRO A 99 13.66 14.75 1.83
N SER A 100 13.80 16.07 2.00
CA SER A 100 15.03 16.81 1.67
C SER A 100 16.20 16.55 2.62
N TRP A 101 15.93 15.97 3.80
CA TRP A 101 16.95 15.55 4.75
C TRP A 101 17.58 14.20 4.36
N ALA A 102 16.98 13.48 3.41
CA ALA A 102 17.51 12.20 2.98
C ALA A 102 18.91 12.38 2.39
N THR A 103 19.83 11.52 2.79
CA THR A 103 21.25 11.64 2.42
C THR A 103 21.61 10.97 1.09
N ASN A 104 20.62 10.38 0.43
CA ASN A 104 20.75 9.71 -0.87
C ASN A 104 19.67 10.15 -1.87
#